data_AF-A0A7W7VQZ9-F1
#
_entry.id   AF-A0A7W7VQZ9-F1
#
_cell.length_a   1.000
_cell.length_b   1.000
_cell.length_c   1.000
_cell.angle_alpha   90.00
_cell.angle_beta   90.00
_cell.angle_gamma   90.00
#
_symmetry.space_group_name_H-M   'P 1'
#
loop_
_entity.id
_entity.type
_entity.pdbx_description
1 polymer ?
#
loop_
_entity_poly.entity_id
_entity_poly.type
_entity_poly.pdbx_seq_one_letter_code
_entity_poly.pdbx_strand_id
1 'polypeptide(L)'
;MLEDLRIAVRRDPALHGRHRPEAILYPGVWAVWTHRLAHLLHRHRVPFVPRLISQLSRALTGIEIHPGARIGRRLFIDHGTGVVIGETTVIGDDVTLYQQTTLGGRGFQCDREGTPRHPVLGDRVTVGVGASVLGRVHVGDDASIGAHALVLTDVPAGVRVHVPPALPRRQPMPDIHADVLSLVGSTPLVSLSRFGAGLTARIAAKLESANPGGSVKDRIARAMIESAEDAGLLTPESHLVEPTSGNTGIGLAMVAAVKGYRLTLTMPESMSAERRALLTAYGAELVLTPAALGMKGAIAEAERLAAQPGWFMLQQFANPANPDVHLRTTAQEIWSDTGGEIDLLVCGVGTGGTITGVGRFLREKKPQVRVVAVEPAESAVLSGQAPGPHGIQGLGAGFVPDVLDTGVYDEVVRVDVEQARETARRLARTEGILAGVSGGAALHAAQTVAARAENAGRLVVVVLPDTGERYLSTPLFTA
;
A
#
# COMPACT_ATOMS: atom_id res chain seq x y z
N MET A 1 -51.04 -1.17 5.24
CA MET A 1 -51.35 -0.86 3.83
C MET A 1 -50.94 0.57 3.47
N LEU A 2 -51.63 1.62 3.92
CA LEU A 2 -51.26 3.01 3.58
C LEU A 2 -49.83 3.40 4.01
N GLU A 3 -49.38 2.90 5.16
CA GLU A 3 -48.00 3.11 5.62
C GLU A 3 -46.95 2.41 4.76
N ASP A 4 -47.27 1.22 4.25
CA ASP A 4 -46.38 0.44 3.39
C ASP A 4 -46.20 1.13 2.01
N LEU A 5 -47.25 1.80 1.50
CA LEU A 5 -47.15 2.67 0.32
C LEU A 5 -46.32 3.93 0.58
N ARG A 6 -46.57 4.60 1.70
CA ARG A 6 -45.85 5.83 2.06
C ARG A 6 -44.36 5.58 2.24
N ILE A 7 -43.97 4.45 2.83
CA ILE A 7 -42.55 4.13 2.98
C ILE A 7 -41.88 3.82 1.64
N ALA A 8 -42.58 3.13 0.72
CA ALA A 8 -42.06 2.88 -0.62
C ALA A 8 -41.78 4.19 -1.38
N VAL A 9 -42.75 5.12 -1.37
CA VAL A 9 -42.59 6.46 -1.95
C VAL A 9 -41.46 7.26 -1.29
N ARG A 10 -41.25 7.09 0.02
CA ARG A 10 -40.24 7.83 0.77
C ARG A 10 -38.81 7.30 0.56
N ARG A 11 -38.65 5.97 0.44
CA ARG A 11 -37.33 5.33 0.37
C ARG A 11 -36.83 5.13 -1.05
N ASP A 12 -37.71 5.16 -2.05
CA ASP A 12 -37.31 5.08 -3.45
C ASP A 12 -37.21 6.49 -4.10
N PRO A 13 -36.01 6.94 -4.50
CA PRO A 13 -35.81 8.19 -5.20
C PRO A 13 -36.56 8.30 -6.53
N ALA A 14 -36.94 7.19 -7.18
CA ALA A 14 -37.68 7.20 -8.44
C ALA A 14 -39.16 7.58 -8.26
N LEU A 15 -39.73 7.35 -7.07
CA LEU A 15 -41.16 7.55 -6.81
C LEU A 15 -41.51 8.98 -6.37
N HIS A 16 -41.12 9.99 -7.16
CA HIS A 16 -41.38 11.41 -6.88
C HIS A 16 -42.37 12.06 -7.85
N GLY A 17 -43.06 13.11 -7.40
CA GLY A 17 -43.99 13.88 -8.23
C GLY A 17 -45.13 13.06 -8.83
N ARG A 18 -45.22 13.02 -10.16
CA ARG A 18 -46.27 12.31 -10.92
C ARG A 18 -46.16 10.78 -10.83
N HIS A 19 -45.01 10.25 -10.41
CA HIS A 19 -44.74 8.80 -10.34
C HIS A 19 -45.18 8.15 -9.03
N ARG A 20 -45.65 8.93 -8.04
CA ARG A 20 -46.14 8.39 -6.75
C ARG A 20 -47.16 7.25 -6.87
N PRO A 21 -48.12 7.25 -7.82
CA PRO A 21 -49.06 6.14 -7.98
C PRO A 21 -48.39 4.82 -8.39
N GLU A 22 -47.20 4.86 -8.98
CA GLU A 22 -46.45 3.67 -9.42
C GLU A 22 -45.98 2.81 -8.24
N ALA A 23 -45.96 3.35 -7.01
CA ALA A 23 -45.69 2.60 -5.79
C ALA A 23 -46.63 1.40 -5.60
N ILE A 24 -47.85 1.44 -6.17
CA ILE A 24 -48.80 0.32 -6.13
C ILE A 24 -48.29 -0.86 -6.98
N LEU A 25 -47.45 -0.61 -7.99
CA LEU A 25 -46.90 -1.63 -8.86
C LEU A 25 -45.65 -2.32 -8.27
N TYR A 26 -45.17 -1.90 -7.10
CA TYR A 26 -43.95 -2.45 -6.50
C TYR A 26 -44.18 -3.86 -5.98
N PRO A 27 -43.40 -4.87 -6.42
CA PRO A 27 -43.53 -6.24 -5.94
C PRO A 27 -43.40 -6.36 -4.42
N GLY A 28 -42.53 -5.55 -3.80
CA GLY A 28 -42.36 -5.48 -2.35
C GLY A 28 -43.64 -5.09 -1.60
N VAL A 29 -44.40 -4.12 -2.12
CA VAL A 29 -45.67 -3.67 -1.52
C VAL A 29 -46.70 -4.80 -1.57
N TRP A 30 -46.84 -5.47 -2.71
CA TRP A 30 -47.73 -6.62 -2.87
C TRP A 30 -47.36 -7.76 -1.92
N ALA A 31 -46.08 -8.13 -1.83
CA ALA A 31 -45.62 -9.20 -0.94
C ALA A 31 -45.92 -8.92 0.54
N VAL A 32 -45.75 -7.67 0.99
CA VAL A 32 -46.09 -7.29 2.36
C VAL A 32 -47.60 -7.34 2.60
N TRP A 33 -48.41 -6.87 1.65
CA TRP A 33 -49.88 -6.88 1.80
C TRP A 33 -50.47 -8.28 1.82
N THR A 34 -50.05 -9.14 0.88
CA THR A 34 -50.48 -10.55 0.84
C THR A 34 -50.00 -11.29 2.08
N HIS A 35 -48.78 -11.03 2.56
CA HIS A 35 -48.30 -11.56 3.83
C HIS A 35 -49.17 -11.11 5.00
N ARG A 36 -49.52 -9.83 5.13
CA ARG A 36 -50.36 -9.35 6.24
C ARG A 36 -51.72 -10.07 6.27
N LEU A 37 -52.33 -10.33 5.11
CA LEU A 37 -53.55 -11.15 5.01
C LEU A 37 -53.30 -12.62 5.38
N ALA A 38 -52.24 -13.23 4.83
CA ALA A 38 -51.89 -14.63 5.12
C ALA A 38 -51.55 -14.83 6.60
N HIS A 39 -50.85 -13.90 7.22
CA HIS A 39 -50.47 -13.91 8.63
C HIS A 39 -51.71 -13.84 9.53
N LEU A 40 -52.71 -13.01 9.18
CA LEU A 40 -53.98 -12.97 9.90
C LEU A 40 -54.68 -14.34 9.89
N LEU A 41 -54.81 -14.96 8.71
CA LEU A 41 -55.40 -16.30 8.57
C LEU A 41 -54.60 -17.38 9.31
N HIS A 42 -53.27 -17.28 9.27
CA HIS A 42 -52.36 -18.16 10.00
C HIS A 42 -52.55 -18.05 11.52
N ARG A 43 -52.71 -16.84 12.05
CA ARG A 43 -53.01 -16.62 13.48
C ARG A 43 -54.36 -17.21 13.91
N HIS A 44 -55.34 -17.24 13.01
CA HIS A 44 -56.62 -17.92 13.22
C HIS A 44 -56.56 -19.44 13.01
N ARG A 45 -55.36 -20.00 12.82
CA ARG A 45 -55.12 -21.44 12.60
C ARG A 45 -55.89 -22.01 11.40
N VAL A 46 -56.14 -21.18 10.38
CA VAL A 46 -56.72 -21.66 9.12
C VAL A 46 -55.69 -22.57 8.44
N PRO A 47 -56.01 -23.86 8.20
CA PRO A 47 -55.08 -24.78 7.58
C PRO A 47 -54.92 -24.44 6.09
N PHE A 48 -53.74 -24.74 5.52
CA PHE A 48 -53.43 -24.68 4.08
C PHE A 48 -53.49 -23.29 3.40
N VAL A 49 -54.58 -22.54 3.56
CA VAL A 49 -54.85 -21.27 2.88
C VAL A 49 -53.73 -20.23 3.06
N PRO A 50 -53.18 -19.99 4.26
CA PRO A 50 -52.09 -19.02 4.43
C PRO A 50 -50.85 -19.38 3.61
N ARG A 51 -50.51 -20.67 3.55
CA ARG A 51 -49.34 -21.14 2.79
C ARG A 51 -49.60 -21.03 1.30
N LEU A 52 -50.81 -21.33 0.83
CA LEU A 52 -51.20 -21.12 -0.57
C LEU A 52 -51.06 -19.65 -0.99
N ILE A 53 -51.55 -18.70 -0.18
CA ILE A 53 -51.41 -17.26 -0.46
C ILE A 53 -49.93 -16.87 -0.55
N SER A 54 -49.10 -17.35 0.38
CA SER A 54 -47.65 -17.12 0.38
C SER A 54 -46.98 -17.66 -0.90
N GLN A 55 -47.37 -18.85 -1.38
CA GLN A 55 -46.83 -19.43 -2.61
C GLN A 55 -47.25 -18.67 -3.88
N LEU A 56 -48.51 -18.23 -3.95
CA LEU A 56 -48.99 -17.39 -5.06
C LEU A 56 -48.29 -16.03 -5.06
N SER A 57 -48.13 -15.40 -3.89
CA SER A 57 -47.37 -14.16 -3.76
C SER A 57 -45.93 -14.32 -4.22
N ARG A 58 -45.28 -15.43 -3.86
CA ARG A 58 -43.92 -15.75 -4.32
C ARG A 58 -43.85 -15.87 -5.85
N ALA A 59 -44.81 -16.55 -6.46
CA ALA A 59 -44.86 -16.71 -7.91
C ALA A 59 -45.02 -15.36 -8.64
N LEU A 60 -45.76 -14.43 -8.06
CA LEU A 60 -46.02 -13.10 -8.66
C LEU A 60 -44.89 -12.09 -8.41
N THR A 61 -44.26 -12.14 -7.23
CA THR A 61 -43.33 -11.08 -6.77
C THR A 61 -41.87 -11.50 -6.72
N GLY A 62 -41.58 -12.82 -6.73
CA GLY A 62 -40.25 -13.36 -6.47
C GLY A 62 -39.79 -13.26 -5.02
N ILE A 63 -40.66 -12.82 -4.09
CA ILE A 63 -40.39 -12.66 -2.66
C ILE A 63 -41.09 -13.78 -1.89
N GLU A 64 -40.36 -14.59 -1.13
CA GLU A 64 -40.93 -15.61 -0.25
C GLU A 64 -41.01 -15.11 1.20
N ILE A 65 -42.22 -14.83 1.67
CA ILE A 65 -42.48 -14.52 3.09
C ILE A 65 -43.34 -15.63 3.68
N HIS A 66 -42.82 -16.32 4.69
CA HIS A 66 -43.59 -17.35 5.39
C HIS A 66 -44.76 -16.72 6.18
N PRO A 67 -45.98 -17.31 6.17
CA PRO A 67 -47.14 -16.76 6.89
C PRO A 67 -46.93 -16.61 8.41
N GLY A 68 -46.08 -17.45 9.00
CA GLY A 68 -45.74 -17.41 10.43
C GLY A 68 -44.85 -16.24 10.85
N ALA A 69 -44.13 -15.61 9.91
CA ALA A 69 -43.21 -14.53 10.21
C ALA A 69 -43.97 -13.33 10.79
N ARG A 70 -43.36 -12.61 11.73
CA ARG A 70 -43.95 -11.42 12.36
C ARG A 70 -43.27 -10.18 11.80
N ILE A 71 -44.04 -9.34 11.10
CA ILE A 71 -43.54 -8.14 10.43
C ILE A 71 -44.18 -6.89 11.05
N GLY A 72 -43.33 -5.98 11.53
CA GLY A 72 -43.70 -4.67 12.03
C GLY A 72 -44.28 -3.74 10.96
N ARG A 73 -44.23 -2.45 11.23
CA ARG A 73 -44.74 -1.38 10.36
C ARG A 73 -43.64 -0.92 9.42
N ARG A 74 -44.04 -0.47 8.23
CA ARG A 74 -43.14 0.22 7.28
C ARG A 74 -41.93 -0.63 6.86
N LEU A 75 -42.11 -1.94 6.67
CA LEU A 75 -41.13 -2.78 5.99
C LEU A 75 -41.05 -2.35 4.52
N PHE A 76 -39.85 -1.98 4.07
CA PHE A 76 -39.57 -1.67 2.68
C PHE A 76 -38.70 -2.75 2.06
N ILE A 77 -39.17 -3.38 0.99
CA ILE A 77 -38.41 -4.37 0.22
C ILE A 77 -38.10 -3.77 -1.14
N ASP A 78 -36.84 -3.46 -1.37
CA ASP A 78 -36.36 -2.87 -2.61
C ASP A 78 -35.82 -3.96 -3.55
N HIS A 79 -36.20 -3.89 -4.82
CA HIS A 79 -35.84 -4.90 -5.84
C HIS A 79 -36.06 -6.37 -5.44
N GLY A 80 -37.04 -6.67 -4.58
CA GLY A 80 -37.10 -7.89 -3.73
C GLY A 80 -37.00 -9.30 -4.32
N THR A 81 -36.73 -9.50 -5.61
CA THR A 81 -36.49 -10.83 -6.19
C THR A 81 -35.44 -11.61 -5.38
N GLY A 82 -35.81 -12.83 -4.99
CA GLY A 82 -34.94 -13.73 -4.22
C GLY A 82 -34.88 -13.44 -2.72
N VAL A 83 -35.69 -12.52 -2.20
CA VAL A 83 -35.83 -12.33 -0.75
C VAL A 83 -36.56 -13.52 -0.13
N VAL A 84 -35.99 -14.10 0.93
CA VAL A 84 -36.55 -15.24 1.67
C VAL A 84 -36.64 -14.93 3.16
N ILE A 85 -37.85 -14.96 3.71
CA ILE A 85 -38.14 -14.71 5.12
C ILE A 85 -38.78 -15.95 5.74
N GLY A 86 -38.04 -16.58 6.65
CA GLY A 86 -38.45 -17.84 7.28
C GLY A 86 -39.52 -17.69 8.37
N GLU A 87 -40.12 -18.82 8.74
CA GLU A 87 -41.32 -18.91 9.58
C GLU A 87 -41.28 -18.18 10.91
N THR A 88 -40.20 -18.32 11.66
CA THR A 88 -40.09 -17.75 13.02
C THR A 88 -39.36 -16.42 13.04
N THR A 89 -39.17 -15.80 11.86
CA THR A 89 -38.51 -14.50 11.74
C THR A 89 -39.38 -13.42 12.38
N VAL A 90 -38.74 -12.53 13.14
CA VAL A 90 -39.37 -11.31 13.66
C VAL A 90 -38.65 -10.12 13.06
N ILE A 91 -39.41 -9.18 12.49
CA ILE A 91 -38.90 -7.96 11.87
C ILE A 91 -39.57 -6.77 12.57
N GLY A 92 -38.77 -5.85 13.10
CA GLY A 92 -39.21 -4.59 13.70
C GLY A 92 -39.80 -3.60 12.70
N ASP A 93 -39.91 -2.36 13.14
CA ASP A 93 -40.42 -1.24 12.37
C ASP A 93 -39.34 -0.60 11.48
N ASP A 94 -39.73 -0.01 10.35
CA ASP A 94 -38.85 0.79 9.48
C ASP A 94 -37.63 0.03 8.90
N VAL A 95 -37.74 -1.29 8.76
CA VAL A 95 -36.68 -2.14 8.18
C VAL A 95 -36.64 -2.02 6.66
N THR A 96 -35.43 -2.04 6.08
CA THR A 96 -35.22 -2.21 4.63
C THR A 96 -34.52 -3.52 4.33
N LEU A 97 -35.06 -4.27 3.37
CA LEU A 97 -34.44 -5.45 2.78
C LEU A 97 -34.21 -5.20 1.28
N TYR A 98 -33.02 -5.53 0.79
CA TYR A 98 -32.72 -5.51 -0.64
C TYR A 98 -32.88 -6.91 -1.26
N GLN A 99 -32.70 -7.01 -2.58
CA GLN A 99 -32.80 -8.25 -3.32
C GLN A 99 -31.86 -9.35 -2.82
N GLN A 100 -32.28 -10.61 -2.98
CA GLN A 100 -31.51 -11.81 -2.62
C GLN A 100 -31.13 -11.91 -1.12
N THR A 101 -31.77 -11.15 -0.24
CA THR A 101 -31.58 -11.29 1.21
C THR A 101 -32.23 -12.56 1.75
N THR A 102 -31.54 -13.29 2.61
CA THR A 102 -32.08 -14.49 3.29
C THR A 102 -32.12 -14.31 4.81
N LEU A 103 -33.32 -14.42 5.40
CA LEU A 103 -33.54 -14.52 6.84
C LEU A 103 -33.94 -15.96 7.17
N GLY A 104 -32.93 -16.79 7.43
CA GLY A 104 -33.02 -18.25 7.39
C GLY A 104 -32.67 -18.96 8.69
N GLY A 105 -32.97 -20.25 8.77
CA GLY A 105 -32.52 -21.12 9.86
C GLY A 105 -31.10 -21.65 9.64
N ARG A 106 -30.49 -22.20 10.69
CA ARG A 106 -29.24 -22.96 10.60
C ARG A 106 -29.52 -24.45 10.57
N GLY A 107 -28.96 -25.14 9.58
CA GLY A 107 -28.98 -26.61 9.51
C GLY A 107 -30.34 -27.23 9.20
N PHE A 108 -30.34 -28.56 9.07
CA PHE A 108 -31.50 -29.38 8.68
C PHE A 108 -32.29 -29.95 9.86
N GLN A 109 -31.86 -29.70 11.10
CA GLN A 109 -32.51 -30.27 12.28
C GLN A 109 -33.86 -29.59 12.52
N CYS A 110 -34.92 -30.39 12.55
CA CYS A 110 -36.24 -29.95 12.96
C CYS A 110 -36.24 -29.79 14.49
N ASP A 111 -35.96 -28.59 14.97
CA ASP A 111 -36.25 -28.22 16.36
C ASP A 111 -37.74 -28.51 16.66
N ARG A 112 -38.08 -28.75 17.94
CA ARG A 112 -39.46 -28.95 18.38
C ARG A 112 -40.37 -27.84 17.80
N GLU A 113 -41.58 -28.22 17.40
CA GLU A 113 -42.58 -27.31 16.85
C GLU A 113 -42.71 -26.04 17.71
N GLY A 114 -42.59 -24.88 17.07
CA GLY A 114 -42.65 -23.57 17.75
C GLY A 114 -41.32 -23.03 18.29
N THR A 115 -40.21 -23.75 18.17
CA THR A 115 -38.89 -23.21 18.58
C THR A 115 -38.42 -22.14 17.59
N PRO A 116 -38.08 -20.92 18.04
CA PRO A 116 -37.49 -19.92 17.16
C PRO A 116 -36.19 -20.44 16.55
N ARG A 117 -36.04 -20.38 15.23
CA ARG A 117 -34.83 -20.81 14.51
C ARG A 117 -34.32 -19.79 13.50
N HIS A 118 -35.09 -18.73 13.29
CA HIS A 118 -34.80 -17.64 12.36
C HIS A 118 -34.43 -16.37 13.15
N PRO A 119 -33.92 -15.34 12.46
CA PRO A 119 -33.44 -14.12 13.11
C PRO A 119 -34.55 -13.23 13.68
N VAL A 120 -34.14 -12.35 14.58
CA VAL A 120 -34.93 -11.21 15.07
C VAL A 120 -34.22 -9.93 14.64
N LEU A 121 -34.86 -9.14 13.78
CA LEU A 121 -34.38 -7.82 13.40
C LEU A 121 -35.11 -6.75 14.22
N GLY A 122 -34.35 -5.85 14.83
CA GLY A 122 -34.84 -4.65 15.50
C GLY A 122 -35.36 -3.60 14.53
N ASP A 123 -35.58 -2.40 15.05
CA ASP A 123 -36.12 -1.28 14.29
C ASP A 123 -35.05 -0.60 13.44
N ARG A 124 -35.45 -0.01 12.31
CA ARG A 124 -34.57 0.77 11.41
C ARG A 124 -33.35 0.00 10.88
N VAL A 125 -33.42 -1.33 10.88
CA VAL A 125 -32.37 -2.18 10.32
C VAL A 125 -32.36 -2.12 8.80
N THR A 126 -31.17 -2.08 8.20
CA THR A 126 -30.99 -2.23 6.75
C THR A 126 -30.21 -3.48 6.43
N VAL A 127 -30.74 -4.34 5.56
CA VAL A 127 -30.07 -5.58 5.11
C VAL A 127 -29.78 -5.50 3.63
N GLY A 128 -28.50 -5.40 3.29
CA GLY A 128 -27.99 -5.20 1.95
C GLY A 128 -28.21 -6.39 1.01
N VAL A 129 -27.97 -6.11 -0.28
CA VAL A 129 -28.10 -7.06 -1.39
C VAL A 129 -27.38 -8.37 -1.10
N GLY A 130 -28.06 -9.50 -1.27
CA GLY A 130 -27.44 -10.83 -1.14
C GLY A 130 -26.97 -11.21 0.26
N ALA A 131 -27.26 -10.40 1.29
CA ALA A 131 -26.87 -10.72 2.66
C ALA A 131 -27.72 -11.86 3.24
N SER A 132 -27.13 -12.67 4.11
CA SER A 132 -27.77 -13.81 4.76
C SER A 132 -27.63 -13.70 6.27
N VAL A 133 -28.75 -13.65 6.99
CA VAL A 133 -28.80 -13.71 8.45
C VAL A 133 -29.40 -15.05 8.85
N LEU A 134 -28.59 -15.92 9.45
CA LEU A 134 -28.95 -17.32 9.63
C LEU A 134 -28.92 -17.75 11.10
N GLY A 135 -30.03 -18.34 11.55
CA GLY A 135 -30.19 -18.88 12.90
C GLY A 135 -30.90 -17.92 13.84
N ARG A 136 -30.90 -18.29 15.14
CA ARG A 136 -31.38 -17.43 16.23
C ARG A 136 -30.38 -16.31 16.49
N VAL A 137 -30.35 -15.35 15.58
CA VAL A 137 -29.49 -14.17 15.64
C VAL A 137 -30.36 -12.96 15.91
N HIS A 138 -29.95 -12.12 16.85
CA HIS A 138 -30.55 -10.83 17.11
C HIS A 138 -29.76 -9.72 16.44
N VAL A 139 -30.42 -8.90 15.62
CA VAL A 139 -29.84 -7.70 15.01
C VAL A 139 -30.51 -6.51 15.66
N GLY A 140 -29.74 -5.75 16.44
CA GLY A 140 -30.25 -4.62 17.21
C GLY A 140 -30.69 -3.45 16.33
N ASP A 141 -31.39 -2.50 16.95
CA ASP A 141 -31.93 -1.32 16.27
C ASP A 141 -30.83 -0.50 15.56
N ASP A 142 -31.18 0.18 14.48
CA ASP A 142 -30.26 1.04 13.70
C ASP A 142 -29.03 0.32 13.11
N ALA A 143 -28.98 -1.01 13.17
CA ALA A 143 -27.89 -1.78 12.58
C ALA A 143 -28.00 -1.85 11.04
N SER A 144 -26.85 -1.97 10.37
CA SER A 144 -26.81 -2.15 8.92
C SER A 144 -25.95 -3.36 8.53
N ILE A 145 -26.49 -4.26 7.73
CA ILE A 145 -25.79 -5.42 7.18
C ILE A 145 -25.42 -5.11 5.74
N GLY A 146 -24.13 -5.11 5.43
CA GLY A 146 -23.59 -4.85 4.10
C GLY A 146 -23.93 -5.94 3.09
N ALA A 147 -23.76 -5.62 1.81
CA ALA A 147 -24.02 -6.56 0.73
C ALA A 147 -23.18 -7.84 0.86
N HIS A 148 -23.79 -8.99 0.55
CA HIS A 148 -23.20 -10.33 0.60
C HIS A 148 -22.63 -10.76 1.97
N ALA A 149 -22.95 -10.05 3.05
CA ALA A 149 -22.52 -10.44 4.39
C ALA A 149 -23.28 -11.68 4.89
N LEU A 150 -22.56 -12.61 5.50
CA LEU A 150 -23.12 -13.75 6.22
C LEU A 150 -23.08 -13.46 7.73
N VAL A 151 -24.24 -13.22 8.33
CA VAL A 151 -24.39 -12.91 9.75
C VAL A 151 -24.79 -14.15 10.52
N LEU A 152 -23.89 -14.53 11.43
CA LEU A 152 -23.94 -15.77 12.21
C LEU A 152 -23.94 -15.52 13.73
N THR A 153 -23.87 -14.29 14.16
CA THR A 153 -23.83 -13.94 15.58
C THR A 153 -24.64 -12.68 15.77
N ASP A 154 -25.06 -12.44 17.00
CA ASP A 154 -25.82 -11.24 17.35
C ASP A 154 -25.05 -9.98 16.93
N VAL A 155 -25.80 -9.02 16.40
CA VAL A 155 -25.30 -7.72 15.95
C VAL A 155 -25.87 -6.66 16.92
N PRO A 156 -25.03 -5.94 17.67
CA PRO A 156 -25.51 -4.88 18.55
C PRO A 156 -26.19 -3.74 17.80
N ALA A 157 -26.99 -2.94 18.51
CA ALA A 157 -27.63 -1.75 17.95
C ALA A 157 -26.60 -0.74 17.40
N GLY A 158 -26.93 -0.09 16.28
CA GLY A 158 -26.09 0.90 15.58
C GLY A 158 -24.85 0.33 14.88
N VAL A 159 -24.59 -0.98 14.95
CA VAL A 159 -23.41 -1.60 14.35
C VAL A 159 -23.60 -1.82 12.86
N ARG A 160 -22.52 -1.63 12.10
CA ARG A 160 -22.46 -1.96 10.67
C ARG A 160 -21.62 -3.20 10.43
N VAL A 161 -22.21 -4.23 9.84
CA VAL A 161 -21.49 -5.41 9.36
C VAL A 161 -21.10 -5.17 7.91
N HIS A 162 -19.83 -5.32 7.56
CA HIS A 162 -19.37 -5.20 6.17
C HIS A 162 -18.50 -6.39 5.78
N VAL A 163 -18.55 -6.78 4.50
CA VAL A 163 -17.54 -7.66 3.89
C VAL A 163 -16.46 -6.74 3.32
N PRO A 164 -15.17 -6.94 3.61
CA PRO A 164 -14.11 -6.13 3.01
C PRO A 164 -14.13 -6.30 1.48
N PRO A 165 -13.98 -5.21 0.70
CA PRO A 165 -13.89 -5.31 -0.74
C PRO A 165 -12.69 -6.20 -1.12
N ALA A 166 -12.86 -7.04 -2.14
CA ALA A 166 -11.74 -7.79 -2.70
C ALA A 166 -10.72 -6.80 -3.26
N LEU A 167 -9.57 -6.67 -2.58
CA LEU A 167 -8.45 -5.91 -3.11
C LEU A 167 -7.84 -6.70 -4.27
N PRO A 168 -7.48 -6.06 -5.40
CA PRO A 168 -6.68 -6.71 -6.43
C PRO A 168 -5.40 -7.23 -5.78
N ARG A 169 -5.25 -8.56 -5.68
CA ARG A 169 -3.93 -9.15 -5.43
C ARG A 169 -3.06 -8.74 -6.62
N ARG A 170 -1.84 -8.24 -6.34
CA ARG A 170 -0.77 -8.11 -7.35
C ARG A 170 -0.84 -9.33 -8.28
N GLN A 171 -0.75 -9.11 -9.59
CA GLN A 171 -0.47 -10.22 -10.49
C GLN A 171 0.71 -11.00 -9.90
N PRO A 172 0.61 -12.32 -9.72
CA PRO A 172 1.77 -13.10 -9.29
C PRO A 172 2.90 -12.77 -10.25
N MET A 173 4.07 -12.41 -9.71
CA MET A 173 5.27 -12.27 -10.53
C MET A 173 5.43 -13.58 -11.32
N PRO A 174 5.90 -13.53 -12.57
CA PRO A 174 6.15 -14.76 -13.32
C PRO A 174 7.05 -15.69 -12.49
N ASP A 175 6.68 -16.96 -12.35
CA ASP A 175 7.42 -17.95 -11.54
C ASP A 175 8.88 -18.14 -12.03
N ILE A 176 9.20 -17.68 -13.25
CA ILE A 176 10.55 -17.62 -13.81
C ILE A 176 10.78 -16.25 -14.43
N HIS A 177 11.79 -15.56 -13.91
CA HIS A 177 12.26 -14.26 -14.40
C HIS A 177 13.16 -14.43 -15.64
N ALA A 178 13.04 -13.54 -16.63
CA ALA A 178 13.81 -13.61 -17.87
C ALA A 178 15.32 -13.42 -17.64
N ASP A 179 15.66 -12.52 -16.73
CA ASP A 179 17.01 -12.23 -16.26
C ASP A 179 16.97 -11.60 -14.86
N VAL A 180 18.17 -11.36 -14.29
CA VAL A 180 18.33 -10.73 -12.98
C VAL A 180 17.83 -9.28 -12.94
N LEU A 181 17.80 -8.56 -14.08
CA LEU A 181 17.34 -7.16 -14.10
C LEU A 181 15.84 -7.07 -13.82
N SER A 182 15.07 -8.10 -14.19
CA SER A 182 13.65 -8.19 -13.86
C SER A 182 13.36 -8.38 -12.36
N LEU A 183 14.37 -8.69 -11.54
CA LEU A 183 14.29 -8.72 -10.07
C LEU A 183 14.53 -7.34 -9.43
N VAL A 184 14.94 -6.33 -10.20
CA VAL A 184 15.16 -4.97 -9.69
C VAL A 184 13.82 -4.33 -9.35
N GLY A 185 13.71 -3.82 -8.12
CA GLY A 185 12.49 -3.22 -7.58
C GLY A 185 11.60 -4.21 -6.84
N SER A 186 10.33 -3.84 -6.64
CA SER A 186 9.36 -4.63 -5.84
C SER A 186 9.88 -5.04 -4.45
N THR A 187 10.74 -4.21 -3.87
CA THR A 187 11.40 -4.50 -2.58
C THR A 187 10.38 -4.47 -1.44
N PRO A 188 10.57 -5.24 -0.36
CA PRO A 188 9.58 -5.32 0.70
C PRO A 188 9.59 -4.08 1.61
N LEU A 189 8.44 -3.84 2.25
CA LEU A 189 8.29 -2.90 3.36
C LEU A 189 8.13 -3.71 4.66
N VAL A 190 8.93 -3.41 5.69
CA VAL A 190 8.96 -4.17 6.95
C VAL A 190 8.70 -3.26 8.15
N SER A 191 7.74 -3.63 9.00
CA SER A 191 7.47 -2.92 10.27
C SER A 191 8.62 -3.10 11.26
N LEU A 192 9.07 -2.00 11.88
CA LEU A 192 10.15 -1.99 12.87
C LEU A 192 9.61 -1.93 14.30
N SER A 193 8.87 -2.96 14.71
CA SER A 193 8.09 -2.97 15.95
C SER A 193 8.95 -3.00 17.22
N ARG A 194 10.09 -3.70 17.22
CA ARG A 194 10.99 -3.80 18.40
C ARG A 194 11.90 -2.59 18.52
N PHE A 195 12.38 -2.07 17.40
CA PHE A 195 13.16 -0.85 17.31
C PHE A 195 12.32 0.37 17.70
N GLY A 196 11.07 0.42 17.23
CA GLY A 196 10.11 1.48 17.54
C GLY A 196 9.41 1.35 18.89
N ALA A 197 9.77 0.36 19.72
CA ALA A 197 9.15 0.18 21.04
C ALA A 197 9.29 1.45 21.90
N GLY A 198 8.16 2.01 22.34
CA GLY A 198 8.10 3.26 23.11
C GLY A 198 7.88 4.53 22.27
N LEU A 199 7.89 4.43 20.94
CA LEU A 199 7.46 5.52 20.06
C LEU A 199 5.94 5.52 19.90
N THR A 200 5.36 6.71 19.75
CA THR A 200 3.93 6.87 19.51
C THR A 200 3.57 6.72 18.03
N ALA A 201 4.53 6.94 17.12
CA ALA A 201 4.39 6.68 15.68
C ALA A 201 4.87 5.27 15.30
N ARG A 202 4.31 4.72 14.22
CA ARG A 202 4.76 3.45 13.62
C ARG A 202 5.90 3.74 12.65
N ILE A 203 6.93 2.89 12.62
CA ILE A 203 8.02 2.97 11.64
C ILE A 203 8.02 1.72 10.77
N ALA A 204 8.10 1.92 9.45
CA ALA A 204 8.30 0.85 8.48
C ALA A 204 9.51 1.16 7.58
N ALA A 205 10.32 0.15 7.29
CA ALA A 205 11.53 0.25 6.48
C ALA A 205 11.31 -0.31 5.08
N LYS A 206 11.61 0.51 4.05
CA LYS A 206 11.68 0.07 2.65
C LYS A 206 13.08 -0.52 2.41
N LEU A 207 13.15 -1.84 2.20
CA LEU A 207 14.41 -2.59 2.18
C LEU A 207 15.01 -2.67 0.78
N GLU A 208 15.78 -1.65 0.40
CA GLU A 208 16.43 -1.62 -0.92
C GLU A 208 17.62 -2.60 -1.04
N SER A 209 18.02 -3.23 0.07
CA SER A 209 18.95 -4.37 0.07
C SER A 209 18.39 -5.62 -0.62
N ALA A 210 17.07 -5.70 -0.84
CA ALA A 210 16.44 -6.82 -1.54
C ALA A 210 16.55 -6.74 -3.07
N ASN A 211 17.08 -5.64 -3.63
CA ASN A 211 17.46 -5.64 -5.03
C ASN A 211 18.63 -6.64 -5.27
N PRO A 212 18.76 -7.22 -6.46
CA PRO A 212 19.73 -8.30 -6.72
C PRO A 212 21.20 -7.90 -6.54
N GLY A 213 21.54 -6.68 -6.90
CA GLY A 213 22.81 -6.01 -6.62
C GLY A 213 22.81 -5.31 -5.26
N GLY A 214 21.95 -5.70 -4.32
CA GLY A 214 22.03 -5.41 -2.88
C GLY A 214 21.81 -3.96 -2.47
N SER A 215 21.31 -3.09 -3.36
CA SER A 215 21.07 -1.69 -3.04
C SER A 215 20.05 -0.99 -3.95
N VAL A 216 19.61 0.19 -3.51
CA VAL A 216 18.73 1.11 -4.24
C VAL A 216 19.30 1.52 -5.61
N LYS A 217 20.62 1.41 -5.80
CA LYS A 217 21.29 1.89 -7.02
C LYS A 217 21.05 1.00 -8.23
N ASP A 218 20.60 -0.23 -8.03
CA ASP A 218 20.23 -1.13 -9.12
C ASP A 218 19.10 -0.52 -9.97
N ARG A 219 18.16 0.16 -9.31
CA ARG A 219 17.05 0.86 -9.98
C ARG A 219 17.55 1.92 -10.95
N ILE A 220 18.46 2.77 -10.48
CA ILE A 220 18.95 3.90 -11.29
C ILE A 220 19.95 3.43 -12.35
N ALA A 221 20.76 2.42 -12.05
CA ALA A 221 21.69 1.83 -13.00
C ALA A 221 20.93 1.29 -14.22
N ARG A 222 19.88 0.50 -13.95
CA ARG A 222 18.99 -0.02 -14.98
C ARG A 222 18.30 1.10 -15.75
N ALA A 223 17.66 2.04 -15.03
CA ALA A 223 16.89 3.10 -15.66
C ALA A 223 17.72 4.07 -16.51
N MET A 224 18.94 4.42 -16.08
CA MET A 224 19.80 5.32 -16.86
C MET A 224 20.29 4.66 -18.15
N ILE A 225 20.62 3.36 -18.11
CA ILE A 225 21.01 2.61 -19.31
C ILE A 225 19.81 2.42 -20.25
N GLU A 226 18.67 1.93 -19.74
CA GLU A 226 17.45 1.75 -20.56
C GLU A 226 16.96 3.07 -21.17
N SER A 227 16.99 4.17 -20.42
CA SER A 227 16.64 5.50 -20.96
C SER A 227 17.56 5.92 -22.10
N ALA A 228 18.87 5.64 -22.01
CA ALA A 228 19.82 5.95 -23.06
C ALA A 228 19.67 5.02 -24.28
N GLU A 229 19.30 3.75 -24.08
CA GLU A 229 18.92 2.82 -25.15
C GLU A 229 17.66 3.30 -25.89
N ASP A 230 16.60 3.62 -25.16
CA ASP A 230 15.32 4.09 -25.70
C ASP A 230 15.48 5.40 -26.49
N ALA A 231 16.41 6.26 -26.06
CA ALA A 231 16.76 7.50 -26.75
C ALA A 231 17.69 7.29 -27.96
N GLY A 232 18.14 6.07 -28.24
CA GLY A 232 19.08 5.75 -29.32
C GLY A 232 20.49 6.31 -29.12
N LEU A 233 20.87 6.64 -27.87
CA LEU A 233 22.19 7.17 -27.51
C LEU A 233 23.22 6.05 -27.32
N LEU A 234 22.76 4.83 -27.05
CA LEU A 234 23.59 3.64 -26.92
C LEU A 234 23.44 2.74 -28.15
N THR A 235 24.57 2.16 -28.54
CA THR A 235 24.67 1.10 -29.54
C THR A 235 25.32 -0.11 -28.88
N PRO A 236 25.22 -1.33 -29.43
CA PRO A 236 25.90 -2.50 -28.86
C PRO A 236 27.41 -2.33 -28.63
N GLU A 237 28.07 -1.43 -29.36
CA GLU A 237 29.50 -1.15 -29.23
C GLU A 237 29.84 -0.01 -28.26
N SER A 238 28.83 0.61 -27.63
CA SER A 238 29.02 1.72 -26.71
C SER A 238 29.80 1.30 -25.46
N HIS A 239 30.75 2.14 -25.05
CA HIS A 239 31.52 1.97 -23.82
C HIS A 239 30.98 2.91 -22.74
N LEU A 240 30.36 2.34 -21.72
CA LEU A 240 29.85 3.10 -20.58
C LEU A 240 30.99 3.55 -19.66
N VAL A 241 30.92 4.76 -19.14
CA VAL A 241 31.83 5.26 -18.10
C VAL A 241 31.06 5.97 -16.99
N GLU A 242 31.45 5.76 -15.74
CA GLU A 242 30.88 6.50 -14.61
C GLU A 242 31.92 6.69 -13.49
N PRO A 243 32.05 7.89 -12.92
CA PRO A 243 32.94 8.12 -11.77
C PRO A 243 32.28 7.64 -10.48
N THR A 244 32.55 6.39 -10.09
CA THR A 244 31.99 5.83 -8.85
C THR A 244 32.75 4.59 -8.36
N SER A 245 32.85 4.46 -7.04
CA SER A 245 33.34 3.27 -6.34
C SER A 245 32.29 2.63 -5.42
N GLY A 246 31.07 3.16 -5.44
CA GLY A 246 30.00 2.79 -4.52
C GLY A 246 28.96 1.89 -5.17
N ASN A 247 27.77 1.89 -4.57
CA ASN A 247 26.63 1.09 -5.01
C ASN A 247 26.21 1.35 -6.46
N THR A 248 26.40 2.57 -6.98
CA THR A 248 26.11 2.89 -8.39
C THR A 248 26.99 2.08 -9.34
N GLY A 249 28.29 1.94 -9.04
CA GLY A 249 29.20 1.12 -9.83
C GLY A 249 28.78 -0.35 -9.86
N ILE A 250 28.33 -0.89 -8.71
CA ILE A 250 27.87 -2.28 -8.61
C ILE A 250 26.62 -2.50 -9.47
N GLY A 251 25.61 -1.63 -9.34
CA GLY A 251 24.40 -1.70 -10.15
C GLY A 251 24.70 -1.58 -11.64
N LEU A 252 25.58 -0.67 -12.04
CA LEU A 252 25.99 -0.49 -13.43
C LEU A 252 26.74 -1.70 -13.96
N ALA A 253 27.66 -2.28 -13.19
CA ALA A 253 28.41 -3.46 -13.60
C ALA A 253 27.49 -4.67 -13.83
N MET A 254 26.52 -4.88 -12.94
CA MET A 254 25.50 -5.92 -13.11
C MET A 254 24.65 -5.70 -14.37
N VAL A 255 24.16 -4.47 -14.60
CA VAL A 255 23.32 -4.16 -15.77
C VAL A 255 24.13 -4.27 -17.07
N ALA A 256 25.35 -3.75 -17.09
CA ALA A 256 26.25 -3.83 -18.24
C ALA A 256 26.58 -5.28 -18.60
N ALA A 257 26.84 -6.13 -17.61
CA ALA A 257 27.11 -7.55 -17.82
C ALA A 257 25.93 -8.29 -18.48
N VAL A 258 24.69 -7.98 -18.08
CA VAL A 258 23.48 -8.60 -18.68
C VAL A 258 23.20 -8.06 -20.08
N LYS A 259 23.35 -6.74 -20.28
CA LYS A 259 23.06 -6.07 -21.56
C LYS A 259 24.21 -6.12 -22.57
N GLY A 260 25.38 -6.62 -22.18
CA GLY A 260 26.54 -6.78 -23.04
C GLY A 260 27.36 -5.51 -23.28
N TYR A 261 27.24 -4.49 -22.42
CA TYR A 261 28.03 -3.26 -22.55
C TYR A 261 29.41 -3.39 -21.91
N ARG A 262 30.41 -2.76 -22.53
CA ARG A 262 31.67 -2.47 -21.84
C ARG A 262 31.44 -1.37 -20.81
N LEU A 263 32.01 -1.53 -19.62
CA LEU A 263 31.89 -0.57 -18.54
C LEU A 263 33.26 -0.26 -17.94
N THR A 264 33.61 1.02 -17.89
CA THR A 264 34.74 1.54 -17.12
C THR A 264 34.25 2.34 -15.92
N LEU A 265 34.79 2.06 -14.75
CA LEU A 265 34.55 2.83 -13.53
C LEU A 265 35.82 3.55 -13.10
N THR A 266 35.76 4.88 -13.01
CA THR A 266 36.86 5.68 -12.48
C THR A 266 36.70 5.86 -10.98
N MET A 267 37.78 5.64 -10.22
CA MET A 267 37.76 5.82 -8.77
C MET A 267 39.13 6.13 -8.19
N PRO A 268 39.23 6.71 -6.98
CA PRO A 268 40.51 6.88 -6.31
C PRO A 268 41.15 5.53 -5.94
N GLU A 269 42.48 5.44 -5.99
CA GLU A 269 43.23 4.22 -5.60
C GLU A 269 43.07 3.83 -4.12
N SER A 270 42.60 4.74 -3.27
CA SER A 270 42.32 4.53 -1.85
C SER A 270 41.08 3.67 -1.57
N MET A 271 40.35 3.26 -2.61
CA MET A 271 39.16 2.41 -2.47
C MET A 271 39.52 0.95 -2.09
N SER A 272 38.64 0.32 -1.31
CA SER A 272 38.91 -1.00 -0.72
C SER A 272 39.13 -2.09 -1.78
N ALA A 273 39.91 -3.11 -1.43
CA ALA A 273 40.18 -4.24 -2.31
C ALA A 273 38.90 -5.03 -2.63
N GLU A 274 38.02 -5.19 -1.64
CA GLU A 274 36.76 -5.93 -1.78
C GLU A 274 35.82 -5.27 -2.79
N ARG A 275 35.74 -3.94 -2.79
CA ARG A 275 34.92 -3.19 -3.77
C ARG A 275 35.46 -3.35 -5.19
N ARG A 276 36.78 -3.23 -5.36
CA ARG A 276 37.43 -3.42 -6.67
C ARG A 276 37.24 -4.85 -7.18
N ALA A 277 37.39 -5.84 -6.30
CA ALA A 277 37.19 -7.25 -6.63
C ALA A 277 35.74 -7.52 -7.06
N LEU A 278 34.74 -6.98 -6.35
CA LEU A 278 33.33 -7.14 -6.70
C LEU A 278 32.99 -6.55 -8.08
N LEU A 279 33.46 -5.33 -8.36
CA LEU A 279 33.23 -4.68 -9.66
C LEU A 279 33.90 -5.44 -10.81
N THR A 280 35.13 -5.90 -10.60
CA THR A 280 35.87 -6.71 -11.57
C THR A 280 35.20 -8.07 -11.80
N ALA A 281 34.58 -8.66 -10.78
CA ALA A 281 33.85 -9.93 -10.91
C ALA A 281 32.63 -9.82 -11.83
N TYR A 282 32.02 -8.64 -11.93
CA TYR A 282 30.98 -8.34 -12.93
C TYR A 282 31.55 -7.96 -14.31
N GLY A 283 32.87 -7.94 -14.48
CA GLY A 283 33.53 -7.62 -15.75
C GLY A 283 33.78 -6.13 -15.99
N ALA A 284 33.63 -5.26 -14.98
CA ALA A 284 33.92 -3.84 -15.12
C ALA A 284 35.44 -3.58 -15.20
N GLU A 285 35.86 -2.72 -16.12
CA GLU A 285 37.20 -2.16 -16.21
C GLU A 285 37.36 -1.06 -15.15
N LEU A 286 38.47 -1.05 -14.41
CA LEU A 286 38.71 -0.07 -13.35
C LEU A 286 39.86 0.85 -13.71
N VAL A 287 39.60 2.15 -13.71
CA VAL A 287 40.63 3.19 -13.87
C VAL A 287 40.86 3.86 -12.52
N LEU A 288 42.02 3.59 -11.93
CA LEU A 288 42.41 4.16 -10.65
C LEU A 288 43.05 5.53 -10.84
N THR A 289 42.58 6.50 -10.06
CA THR A 289 43.08 7.88 -10.04
C THR A 289 43.84 8.16 -8.75
N PRO A 290 44.78 9.13 -8.72
CA PRO A 290 45.57 9.44 -7.53
C PRO A 290 44.69 9.75 -6.31
N ALA A 291 45.00 9.13 -5.16
CA ALA A 291 44.18 9.30 -3.94
C ALA A 291 44.05 10.76 -3.50
N ALA A 292 45.10 11.57 -3.70
CA ALA A 292 45.15 12.98 -3.34
C ALA A 292 44.11 13.85 -4.07
N LEU A 293 43.65 13.45 -5.26
CA LEU A 293 42.64 14.18 -6.03
C LEU A 293 41.20 13.78 -5.64
N GLY A 294 41.04 12.69 -4.89
CA GLY A 294 39.74 12.17 -4.47
C GLY A 294 38.77 12.00 -5.63
N MET A 295 37.47 12.18 -5.36
CA MET A 295 36.44 12.03 -6.39
C MET A 295 36.53 13.08 -7.51
N LYS A 296 37.12 14.25 -7.27
CA LYS A 296 37.32 15.26 -8.33
C LYS A 296 38.24 14.72 -9.43
N GLY A 297 39.29 13.98 -9.06
CA GLY A 297 40.17 13.32 -10.03
C GLY A 297 39.45 12.22 -10.83
N ALA A 298 38.62 11.41 -10.16
CA ALA A 298 37.82 10.38 -10.81
C ALA A 298 36.82 10.97 -11.82
N ILE A 299 36.15 12.07 -11.46
CA ILE A 299 35.21 12.79 -12.36
C ILE A 299 35.94 13.31 -13.59
N ALA A 300 37.06 14.02 -13.40
CA ALA A 300 37.83 14.57 -14.52
C ALA A 300 38.32 13.48 -15.48
N GLU A 301 38.72 12.32 -14.96
CA GLU A 301 39.13 11.18 -15.81
C GLU A 301 37.93 10.56 -16.54
N ALA A 302 36.77 10.43 -15.91
CA ALA A 302 35.56 9.96 -16.57
C ALA A 302 35.11 10.89 -17.69
N GLU A 303 35.16 12.21 -17.47
CA GLU A 303 34.88 13.23 -18.50
C GLU A 303 35.85 13.14 -19.67
N ARG A 304 37.15 12.94 -19.40
CA ARG A 304 38.16 12.75 -20.45
C ARG A 304 37.91 11.49 -21.28
N LEU A 305 37.48 10.41 -20.65
CA LEU A 305 37.09 9.17 -21.33
C LEU A 305 35.82 9.38 -22.17
N ALA A 306 34.80 10.01 -21.59
CA ALA A 306 33.52 10.30 -22.24
C ALA A 306 33.63 11.23 -23.46
N ALA A 307 34.68 12.05 -23.54
CA ALA A 307 34.95 12.90 -24.70
C ALA A 307 35.43 12.12 -25.95
N GLN A 308 35.77 10.84 -25.80
CA GLN A 308 36.23 10.00 -26.92
C GLN A 308 35.03 9.38 -27.68
N PRO A 309 35.14 9.16 -29.01
CA PRO A 309 34.09 8.51 -29.78
C PRO A 309 33.75 7.12 -29.22
N GLY A 310 32.45 6.81 -29.14
CA GLY A 310 31.95 5.52 -28.65
C GLY A 310 31.80 5.42 -27.14
N TRP A 311 32.26 6.40 -26.37
CA TRP A 311 32.09 6.45 -24.91
C TRP A 311 30.81 7.19 -24.52
N PHE A 312 30.19 6.75 -23.42
CA PHE A 312 28.97 7.37 -22.92
C PHE A 312 28.98 7.43 -21.38
N MET A 313 28.78 8.63 -20.83
CA MET A 313 28.72 8.86 -19.38
C MET A 313 27.27 9.04 -18.91
N LEU A 314 26.88 8.29 -17.88
CA LEU A 314 25.49 8.22 -17.43
C LEU A 314 25.10 9.38 -16.51
N GLN A 315 26.04 9.90 -15.71
CA GLN A 315 25.90 11.12 -14.90
C GLN A 315 24.81 11.02 -13.82
N GLN A 316 24.99 10.13 -12.84
CA GLN A 316 23.96 9.84 -11.82
C GLN A 316 23.41 11.06 -11.05
N PHE A 317 24.15 12.17 -10.98
CA PHE A 317 23.75 13.40 -10.28
C PHE A 317 22.94 14.38 -11.14
N ALA A 318 22.91 14.20 -12.46
CA ALA A 318 22.22 15.08 -13.42
C ALA A 318 21.20 14.34 -14.31
N ASN A 319 21.26 13.01 -14.38
CA ASN A 319 20.41 12.23 -15.26
C ASN A 319 18.95 12.15 -14.76
N PRO A 320 17.95 12.63 -15.53
CA PRO A 320 16.56 12.64 -15.11
C PRO A 320 15.94 11.23 -14.95
N ALA A 321 16.55 10.19 -15.54
CA ALA A 321 16.11 8.81 -15.34
C ALA A 321 16.27 8.33 -13.89
N ASN A 322 17.19 8.95 -13.13
CA ASN A 322 17.40 8.63 -11.72
C ASN A 322 16.16 9.00 -10.85
N PRO A 323 15.69 10.25 -10.78
CA PRO A 323 14.46 10.55 -10.05
C PRO A 323 13.21 9.91 -10.68
N ASP A 324 13.15 9.79 -12.01
CA ASP A 324 11.99 9.21 -12.71
C ASP A 324 11.71 7.75 -12.31
N VAL A 325 12.74 6.89 -12.23
CA VAL A 325 12.52 5.49 -11.84
C VAL A 325 11.95 5.38 -10.42
N HIS A 326 12.33 6.27 -9.52
CA HIS A 326 11.80 6.29 -8.16
C HIS A 326 10.35 6.76 -8.12
N LEU A 327 9.96 7.71 -8.97
CA LEU A 327 8.56 8.11 -9.15
C LEU A 327 7.71 6.95 -9.68
N ARG A 328 8.18 6.28 -10.73
CA ARG A 328 7.43 5.20 -11.41
C ARG A 328 7.38 3.89 -10.62
N THR A 329 8.39 3.61 -9.79
CA THR A 329 8.52 2.32 -9.08
C THR A 329 8.49 2.50 -7.56
N THR A 330 9.56 3.01 -6.96
CA THR A 330 9.73 3.09 -5.50
C THR A 330 8.54 3.77 -4.80
N ALA A 331 8.04 4.87 -5.37
CA ALA A 331 6.91 5.60 -4.81
C ALA A 331 5.60 4.80 -4.88
N GLN A 332 5.34 4.16 -6.02
CA GLN A 332 4.16 3.32 -6.22
C GLN A 332 4.17 2.10 -5.29
N GLU A 333 5.34 1.49 -5.10
CA GLU A 333 5.53 0.39 -4.16
C GLU A 333 5.21 0.86 -2.74
N ILE A 334 5.81 1.95 -2.26
CA ILE A 334 5.53 2.49 -0.91
C ILE A 334 4.04 2.81 -0.74
N TRP A 335 3.43 3.46 -1.73
CA TRP A 335 2.01 3.83 -1.67
C TRP A 335 1.10 2.60 -1.61
N SER A 336 1.34 1.62 -2.47
CA SER A 336 0.58 0.37 -2.51
C SER A 336 0.78 -0.44 -1.23
N ASP A 337 2.02 -0.63 -0.79
CA ASP A 337 2.37 -1.47 0.37
C ASP A 337 1.84 -0.88 1.69
N THR A 338 1.63 0.43 1.75
CA THR A 338 1.01 1.12 2.89
C THR A 338 -0.50 1.30 2.75
N GLY A 339 -1.12 0.91 1.63
CA GLY A 339 -2.53 1.20 1.36
C GLY A 339 -2.85 2.71 1.33
N GLY A 340 -1.87 3.55 1.03
CA GLY A 340 -1.98 5.02 1.10
C GLY A 340 -1.92 5.61 2.52
N GLU A 341 -1.63 4.81 3.54
CA GLU A 341 -1.56 5.25 4.94
C GLU A 341 -0.27 5.99 5.30
N ILE A 342 0.76 6.01 4.44
CA ILE A 342 2.00 6.75 4.72
C ILE A 342 1.71 8.21 5.09
N ASP A 343 2.32 8.69 6.18
CA ASP A 343 2.20 10.06 6.65
C ASP A 343 3.53 10.82 6.62
N LEU A 344 4.64 10.12 6.78
CA LEU A 344 5.99 10.68 6.70
C LEU A 344 6.90 9.78 5.86
N LEU A 345 7.66 10.39 4.95
CA LEU A 345 8.79 9.75 4.27
C LEU A 345 10.10 10.30 4.83
N VAL A 346 11.04 9.43 5.18
CA VAL A 346 12.39 9.80 5.61
C VAL A 346 13.40 9.17 4.66
N CYS A 347 14.22 10.00 4.02
CA CYS A 347 15.16 9.56 2.99
C CYS A 347 16.49 10.33 3.08
N GLY A 348 17.59 9.59 3.10
CA GLY A 348 18.92 10.19 2.99
C GLY A 348 19.21 10.70 1.57
N VAL A 349 19.87 11.85 1.49
CA VAL A 349 20.23 12.49 0.21
C VAL A 349 21.67 12.18 -0.17
N GLY A 350 21.82 11.32 -1.18
CA GLY A 350 23.06 11.11 -1.94
C GLY A 350 22.99 11.86 -3.27
N THR A 351 22.50 11.18 -4.32
CA THR A 351 22.19 11.83 -5.61
C THR A 351 20.91 12.67 -5.55
N GLY A 352 20.01 12.43 -4.59
CA GLY A 352 18.73 13.12 -4.49
C GLY A 352 17.59 12.52 -5.32
N GLY A 353 17.86 11.50 -6.15
CA GLY A 353 16.83 10.90 -7.00
C GLY A 353 15.69 10.22 -6.22
N THR A 354 16.01 9.48 -5.16
CA THR A 354 14.99 8.76 -4.37
C THR A 354 14.01 9.71 -3.69
N ILE A 355 14.51 10.73 -2.97
CA ILE A 355 13.65 11.71 -2.31
C ILE A 355 12.85 12.54 -3.31
N THR A 356 13.45 12.87 -4.47
CA THR A 356 12.77 13.63 -5.52
C THR A 356 11.63 12.85 -6.16
N GLY A 357 11.91 11.63 -6.63
CA GLY A 357 10.91 10.81 -7.30
C GLY A 357 9.75 10.42 -6.37
N VAL A 358 10.08 9.95 -5.16
CA VAL A 358 9.07 9.57 -4.16
C VAL A 358 8.33 10.79 -3.62
N GLY A 359 9.04 11.88 -3.33
CA GLY A 359 8.45 13.11 -2.80
C GLY A 359 7.46 13.76 -3.77
N ARG A 360 7.80 13.87 -5.07
CA ARG A 360 6.89 14.39 -6.11
C ARG A 360 5.60 13.58 -6.17
N PHE A 361 5.72 12.24 -6.22
CA PHE A 361 4.57 11.36 -6.25
C PHE A 361 3.68 11.51 -5.01
N LEU A 362 4.27 11.51 -3.81
CA LEU A 362 3.51 11.61 -2.57
C LEU A 362 2.81 12.97 -2.43
N ARG A 363 3.44 14.08 -2.87
CA ARG A 363 2.80 15.39 -2.89
C ARG A 363 1.58 15.44 -3.80
N GLU A 364 1.61 14.74 -4.93
CA GLU A 364 0.44 14.62 -5.82
C GLU A 364 -0.69 13.80 -5.17
N LYS A 365 -0.35 12.65 -4.55
CA LYS A 365 -1.35 11.71 -4.02
C LYS A 365 -1.94 12.10 -2.68
N LYS A 366 -1.12 12.63 -1.78
CA LYS A 366 -1.50 13.01 -0.40
C LYS A 366 -0.66 14.22 0.01
N PRO A 367 -1.09 15.45 -0.33
CA PRO A 367 -0.33 16.69 -0.06
C PRO A 367 0.04 16.92 1.41
N GLN A 368 -0.62 16.21 2.34
CA GLN A 368 -0.36 16.28 3.78
C GLN A 368 0.82 15.41 4.23
N VAL A 369 1.36 14.53 3.37
CA VAL A 369 2.54 13.73 3.68
C VAL A 369 3.73 14.65 3.87
N ARG A 370 4.45 14.45 4.98
CA ARG A 370 5.72 15.15 5.23
C ARG A 370 6.88 14.37 4.64
N VAL A 371 7.78 15.06 3.95
CA VAL A 371 8.99 14.48 3.37
C VAL A 371 10.20 15.06 4.09
N VAL A 372 11.05 14.19 4.64
CA VAL A 372 12.20 14.53 5.48
C VAL A 372 13.47 14.10 4.77
N ALA A 373 14.33 15.06 4.45
CA ALA A 373 15.67 14.83 3.95
C ALA A 373 16.64 14.53 5.09
N VAL A 374 17.62 13.67 4.86
CA VAL A 374 18.69 13.38 5.82
C VAL A 374 20.04 13.65 5.20
N GLU A 375 20.89 14.38 5.91
CA GLU A 375 22.27 14.70 5.50
C GLU A 375 23.27 14.57 6.66
N PRO A 376 24.57 14.40 6.37
CA PRO A 376 25.61 14.38 7.40
C PRO A 376 25.72 15.74 8.10
N ALA A 377 25.82 15.74 9.43
CA ALA A 377 25.99 16.96 10.21
C ALA A 377 27.27 17.73 9.84
N GLU A 378 28.33 17.00 9.51
CA GLU A 378 29.65 17.54 9.15
C GLU A 378 29.73 18.04 7.71
N SER A 379 28.72 17.76 6.87
CA SER A 379 28.63 18.18 5.46
C SER A 379 27.20 18.60 5.11
N ALA A 380 26.66 19.52 5.92
CA ALA A 380 25.25 19.91 5.91
C ALA A 380 24.91 20.96 4.82
N VAL A 381 25.21 20.62 3.56
CA VAL A 381 25.06 21.51 2.40
C VAL A 381 23.60 21.89 2.15
N LEU A 382 22.64 20.97 2.34
CA LEU A 382 21.21 21.26 2.17
C LEU A 382 20.70 22.22 3.25
N SER A 383 21.36 22.24 4.40
CA SER A 383 21.16 23.20 5.48
C SER A 383 21.94 24.52 5.32
N GLY A 384 22.60 24.73 4.18
CA GLY A 384 23.37 25.95 3.89
C GLY A 384 24.73 26.04 4.59
N GLN A 385 25.28 24.92 5.08
CA GLN A 385 26.64 24.87 5.62
C GLN A 385 27.66 24.50 4.53
N ALA A 386 28.95 24.78 4.80
CA ALA A 386 30.03 24.37 3.91
C ALA A 386 30.17 22.83 3.86
N PRO A 387 30.60 22.25 2.74
CA PRO A 387 30.89 20.83 2.66
C PRO A 387 32.08 20.46 3.54
N GLY A 388 32.03 19.27 4.15
CA GLY A 388 33.09 18.77 5.02
C GLY A 388 33.26 17.25 4.92
N PRO A 389 34.39 16.70 5.38
CA PRO A 389 34.61 15.26 5.43
C PRO A 389 33.67 14.62 6.46
N HIS A 390 33.06 13.48 6.10
CA HIS A 390 32.16 12.73 6.98
C HIS A 390 32.27 11.21 6.73
N GLY A 391 31.81 10.40 7.69
CA GLY A 391 31.88 8.93 7.60
C GLY A 391 30.61 8.24 7.10
N ILE A 392 29.54 8.99 6.82
CA ILE A 392 28.25 8.44 6.35
C ILE A 392 28.28 8.19 4.83
N GLN A 393 28.82 7.04 4.44
CA GLN A 393 28.93 6.65 3.03
C GLN A 393 27.57 6.56 2.34
N GLY A 394 27.47 7.13 1.14
CA GLY A 394 26.27 7.12 0.29
C GLY A 394 25.40 8.38 0.40
N LEU A 395 25.63 9.25 1.39
CA LEU A 395 24.97 10.55 1.57
C LEU A 395 25.97 11.70 1.43
N GLY A 396 25.48 12.94 1.35
CA GLY A 396 26.30 14.14 1.52
C GLY A 396 27.37 14.35 0.45
N ALA A 397 26.96 14.49 -0.82
CA ALA A 397 27.90 14.61 -1.96
C ALA A 397 28.82 15.84 -1.92
N GLY A 398 28.62 16.77 -0.97
CA GLY A 398 29.39 18.02 -0.85
C GLY A 398 28.92 19.15 -1.77
N PHE A 399 27.81 18.94 -2.48
CA PHE A 399 27.10 19.90 -3.32
C PHE A 399 25.62 19.51 -3.40
N VAL A 400 24.77 20.39 -3.92
CA VAL A 400 23.36 20.10 -4.21
C VAL A 400 23.27 19.46 -5.61
N PRO A 401 22.86 18.19 -5.75
CA PRO A 401 22.76 17.54 -7.06
C PRO A 401 21.68 18.15 -7.95
N ASP A 402 21.90 18.17 -9.27
CA ASP A 402 20.94 18.73 -10.24
C ASP A 402 19.61 17.97 -10.26
N VAL A 403 19.62 16.66 -10.01
CA VAL A 403 18.39 15.85 -9.93
C VAL A 403 17.62 16.00 -8.62
N LEU A 404 18.16 16.71 -7.62
CA LEU A 404 17.48 16.95 -6.36
C LEU A 404 16.48 18.11 -6.51
N ASP A 405 15.19 17.81 -6.34
CA ASP A 405 14.16 18.82 -6.21
C ASP A 405 14.03 19.26 -4.76
N THR A 406 14.55 20.44 -4.42
CA THR A 406 14.53 20.95 -3.04
C THR A 406 13.13 21.38 -2.58
N GLY A 407 12.17 21.53 -3.49
CA GLY A 407 10.78 21.85 -3.16
C GLY A 407 9.96 20.65 -2.66
N VAL A 408 10.50 19.42 -2.77
CA VAL A 408 9.75 18.21 -2.39
C VAL A 408 9.78 17.92 -0.89
N TYR A 409 10.81 18.34 -0.15
CA TYR A 409 10.97 18.05 1.27
C TYR A 409 10.61 19.24 2.17
N ASP A 410 10.11 18.96 3.37
CA ASP A 410 9.63 19.95 4.33
C ASP A 410 10.67 20.28 5.40
N GLU A 411 11.59 19.36 5.69
CA GLU A 411 12.67 19.56 6.64
C GLU A 411 13.91 18.74 6.26
N VAL A 412 15.06 19.18 6.77
CA VAL A 412 16.33 18.45 6.69
C VAL A 412 16.77 18.09 8.10
N VAL A 413 16.99 16.80 8.37
CA VAL A 413 17.57 16.32 9.63
C VAL A 413 19.05 16.03 9.42
N ARG A 414 19.88 16.66 10.24
CA ARG A 414 21.33 16.43 10.28
C ARG A 414 21.62 15.28 11.23
N VAL A 415 22.47 14.35 10.78
CA VAL A 415 22.84 13.17 11.57
C VAL A 415 24.36 13.03 11.53
N ASP A 416 24.99 12.82 12.68
CA ASP A 416 26.41 12.54 12.74
C ASP A 416 26.70 11.04 12.49
N VAL A 417 27.96 10.71 12.20
CA VAL A 417 28.32 9.33 11.85
C VAL A 417 28.14 8.34 13.00
N GLU A 418 28.30 8.75 14.26
CA GLU A 418 28.18 7.85 15.41
C GLU A 418 26.72 7.50 15.68
N GLN A 419 25.82 8.48 15.60
CA GLN A 419 24.37 8.27 15.62
C GLN A 419 23.94 7.27 14.55
N ALA A 420 24.46 7.43 13.33
CA ALA A 420 24.16 6.54 12.21
C ALA A 420 24.65 5.10 12.48
N ARG A 421 25.89 4.95 12.98
CA ARG A 421 26.48 3.63 13.29
C ARG A 421 25.76 2.93 14.43
N GLU A 422 25.50 3.63 15.52
CA GLU A 422 24.78 3.08 16.67
C GLU A 422 23.39 2.60 16.25
N THR A 423 22.68 3.41 15.46
CA THR A 423 21.34 3.09 14.98
C THR A 423 21.34 1.87 14.06
N ALA A 424 22.28 1.76 13.13
CA ALA A 424 22.43 0.58 12.27
C ALA A 424 22.73 -0.70 13.09
N ARG A 425 23.63 -0.62 14.08
CA ARG A 425 23.93 -1.74 14.99
C ARG A 425 22.72 -2.12 15.85
N ARG A 426 21.92 -1.14 16.29
CA ARG A 426 20.68 -1.40 17.03
C ARG A 426 19.66 -2.09 16.14
N LEU A 427 19.43 -1.61 14.92
CA LEU A 427 18.53 -2.21 13.94
C LEU A 427 18.84 -3.70 13.74
N ALA A 428 20.11 -4.05 13.53
CA ALA A 428 20.54 -5.44 13.38
C ALA A 428 20.19 -6.29 14.60
N ARG A 429 20.41 -5.78 15.82
CA ARG A 429 20.13 -6.48 17.09
C ARG A 429 18.65 -6.58 17.44
N THR A 430 17.84 -5.59 17.05
CA THR A 430 16.43 -5.54 17.44
C THR A 430 15.50 -6.15 16.40
N GLU A 431 15.82 -6.03 15.11
CA GLU A 431 14.95 -6.43 14.00
C GLU A 431 15.58 -7.49 13.08
N GLY A 432 16.85 -7.85 13.28
CA GLY A 432 17.55 -8.78 12.39
C GLY A 432 17.82 -8.22 11.00
N ILE A 433 17.72 -6.90 10.81
CA ILE A 433 17.95 -6.23 9.53
C ILE A 433 19.36 -5.63 9.53
N LEU A 434 20.20 -6.11 8.62
CA LEU A 434 21.58 -5.64 8.45
C LEU A 434 21.62 -4.56 7.37
N ALA A 435 21.79 -3.29 7.75
CA ALA A 435 21.81 -2.15 6.84
C ALA A 435 23.15 -1.38 6.90
N GLY A 436 23.46 -0.64 5.83
CA GLY A 436 24.61 0.25 5.77
C GLY A 436 24.49 1.49 6.65
N VAL A 437 25.58 2.27 6.73
CA VAL A 437 25.64 3.47 7.58
C VAL A 437 24.64 4.55 7.16
N SER A 438 24.35 4.69 5.86
CA SER A 438 23.32 5.63 5.37
C SER A 438 21.91 5.22 5.79
N GLY A 439 21.61 3.92 5.82
CA GLY A 439 20.36 3.39 6.37
C GLY A 439 20.24 3.65 7.87
N GLY A 440 21.34 3.52 8.61
CA GLY A 440 21.41 3.92 10.01
C GLY A 440 21.12 5.41 10.24
N ALA A 441 21.68 6.28 9.40
CA ALA A 441 21.40 7.72 9.46
C ALA A 441 19.93 8.05 9.17
N ALA A 442 19.36 7.46 8.11
CA ALA A 442 17.96 7.64 7.77
C ALA A 442 17.03 7.14 8.87
N LEU A 443 17.34 5.99 9.48
CA LEU A 443 16.57 5.44 10.58
C LEU A 443 16.70 6.25 11.87
N HIS A 444 17.87 6.84 12.14
CA HIS A 444 18.05 7.75 13.27
C HIS A 444 17.14 8.97 13.12
N ALA A 445 17.14 9.60 11.94
CA ALA A 445 16.22 10.70 11.65
C ALA A 445 14.75 10.26 11.76
N ALA A 446 14.41 9.06 11.27
CA ALA A 446 13.07 8.50 11.39
C ALA A 446 12.63 8.32 12.85
N GLN A 447 13.52 7.84 13.72
CA GLN A 447 13.27 7.75 15.17
C GLN A 447 13.05 9.14 15.78
N THR A 448 13.88 10.13 15.42
CA THR A 448 13.76 11.49 15.93
C THR A 448 12.42 12.14 15.55
N VAL A 449 11.98 11.99 14.29
CA VAL A 449 10.67 12.53 13.87
C VAL A 449 9.50 11.73 14.45
N ALA A 450 9.62 10.41 14.55
CA ALA A 450 8.60 9.53 15.13
C ALA A 450 8.36 9.78 16.63
N ALA A 451 9.36 10.27 17.35
CA ALA A 451 9.26 10.60 18.78
C ALA A 451 8.50 11.91 19.05
N ARG A 452 8.26 12.74 18.04
CA ARG A 452 7.57 14.03 18.21
C ARG A 452 6.08 13.81 18.46
N ALA A 453 5.50 14.55 19.42
CA ALA A 453 4.12 14.34 19.88
C ALA A 453 3.09 14.50 18.74
N GLU A 454 3.32 15.40 17.79
CA GLU A 454 2.45 15.64 16.65
C GLU A 454 2.38 14.46 15.66
N ASN A 455 3.30 13.50 15.76
CA ASN A 455 3.36 12.33 14.90
C ASN A 455 2.78 11.07 15.57
N ALA A 456 2.16 11.18 16.75
CA ALA A 456 1.50 10.05 17.41
C ALA A 456 0.46 9.37 16.49
N GLY A 457 0.52 8.04 16.41
CA GLY A 457 -0.35 7.21 15.56
C GLY A 457 0.00 7.22 14.06
N ARG A 458 0.88 8.12 13.60
CA ARG A 458 1.24 8.26 12.18
C ARG A 458 2.17 7.14 11.71
N LEU A 459 2.17 6.90 10.40
CA LEU A 459 3.08 5.97 9.74
C LEU A 459 4.28 6.70 9.13
N VAL A 460 5.47 6.42 9.67
CA VAL A 460 6.77 6.85 9.14
C VAL A 460 7.35 5.74 8.28
N VAL A 461 7.62 6.02 7.01
CA VAL A 461 8.36 5.14 6.10
C VAL A 461 9.77 5.67 5.94
N VAL A 462 10.76 4.82 6.20
CA VAL A 462 12.19 5.12 6.02
C VAL A 462 12.78 4.24 4.93
N VAL A 463 13.60 4.82 4.05
CA VAL A 463 14.32 4.05 3.02
C VAL A 463 15.66 3.57 3.57
N LEU A 464 15.87 2.26 3.58
CA LEU A 464 17.16 1.64 3.91
C LEU A 464 17.89 1.30 2.60
N PRO A 465 18.94 2.05 2.20
CA PRO A 465 19.41 2.03 0.81
C PRO A 465 20.15 0.77 0.39
N ASP A 466 20.75 0.03 1.32
CA ASP A 466 21.64 -1.10 1.02
C ASP A 466 21.85 -2.06 2.19
N THR A 467 22.44 -3.21 1.87
CA THR A 467 22.87 -4.22 2.85
C THR A 467 24.07 -3.75 3.69
N GLY A 468 24.10 -4.14 4.97
CA GLY A 468 25.25 -3.90 5.84
C GLY A 468 26.46 -4.81 5.56
N GLU A 469 26.32 -5.91 4.84
CA GLU A 469 27.45 -6.82 4.54
C GLU A 469 28.61 -6.12 3.84
N ARG A 470 28.31 -5.09 3.03
CA ARG A 470 29.30 -4.25 2.31
C ARG A 470 30.18 -3.41 3.22
N TYR A 471 29.84 -3.34 4.49
CA TYR A 471 30.45 -2.43 5.46
C TYR A 471 31.19 -3.17 6.58
N LEU A 472 31.36 -4.50 6.47
CA LEU A 472 32.06 -5.31 7.47
C LEU A 472 33.54 -4.92 7.63
N SER A 473 34.19 -4.42 6.57
CA SER A 473 35.55 -3.89 6.61
C SER A 473 35.64 -2.41 7.00
N THR A 474 34.51 -1.78 7.34
CA THR A 474 34.44 -0.39 7.80
C THR A 474 34.20 -0.30 9.30
N PRO A 475 34.35 0.87 9.93
CA PRO A 475 34.06 1.02 11.35
C PRO A 475 32.59 0.83 11.75
N LEU A 476 31.68 0.55 10.79
CA LEU A 476 30.25 0.35 11.08
C LEU A 476 30.00 -0.82 12.02
N PHE A 477 30.72 -1.93 11.89
CA PHE A 477 30.49 -3.14 12.70
C PHE A 477 31.70 -3.57 13.53
N THR A 478 32.83 -2.89 13.43
CA THR A 478 33.96 -3.11 14.33
C THR A 478 33.68 -2.48 15.69
N ALA A 479 33.91 -3.24 16.76
CA ALA A 479 33.70 -2.86 18.15
C ALA A 479 34.72 -1.84 18.65
#